data_AF-A0A1S3TDN6-F1
#
_entry.id   AF-A0A1S3TDN6-F1
#
_cell.length_a   1.000
_cell.length_b   1.000
_cell.length_c   1.000
_cell.angle_alpha   90.00
_cell.angle_beta   90.00
_cell.angle_gamma   90.00
#
_symmetry.space_group_name_H-M   'P 1'
#
loop_
_entity.id
_entity.type
_entity.pdbx_description
1 polymer ?
#
loop_
_entity_poly.entity_id
_entity_poly.type
_entity_poly.pdbx_seq_one_letter_code
_entity_poly.pdbx_strand_id
1 'polypeptide(L)'
;MDSRSCSSVFVIFFLAAMAVAHFHSSEAEAAVSKGSFEDNFSIMWSEDHFTTSKDGQIWYLSLDKDTGCGFQTKQRYRFGWFSMKLKLVAGDSAGVVTAYYMCSENGAGPERDELDFEFLGNRTGEPYLIQTNVYKNGTGGREMRHMLWFDPTEDYHTYSILWNNHQIVFFVDRVPVRVFKNNGEANNFFPNEKPMYLFSSIWNADEWATRGGLEKTNWKLAPFVSSYKDFSVDGCQWEDPFPACVSTTTKNWWDQYDAWHLSADQKMDYAWVQRNLVIYDYCNDSQRYPTEPEECSLSPWD
;
A
#
# COMPACT_ATOMS: atom_id res chain seq x y z
N MET A 1 -83.32 1.92 -48.90
CA MET A 1 -84.31 2.52 -47.97
C MET A 1 -83.68 2.57 -46.59
N ASP A 2 -83.85 3.72 -45.97
CA ASP A 2 -83.20 4.21 -44.76
C ASP A 2 -83.24 3.28 -43.54
N SER A 3 -82.23 3.45 -42.67
CA SER A 3 -82.37 4.04 -41.32
C SER A 3 -81.58 3.32 -40.22
N ARG A 4 -80.72 4.10 -39.54
CA ARG A 4 -80.50 4.28 -38.07
C ARG A 4 -80.75 3.03 -37.18
N SER A 5 -79.98 2.68 -36.15
CA SER A 5 -79.37 3.51 -35.10
C SER A 5 -78.62 2.60 -34.09
N CYS A 6 -77.45 3.06 -33.64
CA CYS A 6 -76.89 3.03 -32.27
C CYS A 6 -77.19 1.87 -31.30
N SER A 7 -76.14 1.22 -30.77
CA SER A 7 -75.65 1.51 -29.40
C SER A 7 -74.33 0.80 -29.11
N SER A 8 -73.26 1.58 -28.89
CA SER A 8 -71.93 1.11 -28.50
C SER A 8 -71.86 0.88 -26.99
N VAL A 9 -71.40 -0.31 -26.58
CA VAL A 9 -71.05 -0.61 -25.19
C VAL A 9 -69.69 0.03 -24.89
N PHE A 10 -69.68 1.08 -24.06
CA PHE A 10 -68.45 1.63 -23.49
C PHE A 10 -67.97 0.73 -22.35
N VAL A 11 -66.88 0.00 -22.56
CA VAL A 11 -66.10 -0.62 -21.48
C VAL A 11 -65.08 0.41 -21.01
N ILE A 12 -65.27 0.93 -19.80
CA ILE A 12 -64.34 1.84 -19.13
C ILE A 12 -63.17 0.98 -18.62
N PHE A 13 -62.02 1.06 -19.28
CA PHE A 13 -60.75 0.59 -18.74
C PHE A 13 -60.23 1.63 -17.74
N PHE A 14 -60.24 1.31 -16.45
CA PHE A 14 -59.50 2.07 -15.44
C PHE A 14 -58.00 1.85 -15.66
N LEU A 15 -57.31 2.84 -16.22
CA LEU A 15 -55.86 2.95 -16.20
C LEU A 15 -55.42 3.34 -14.78
N ALA A 16 -55.00 2.37 -13.98
CA ALA A 16 -54.24 2.65 -12.77
C ALA A 16 -52.81 3.03 -13.16
N ALA A 17 -52.53 4.32 -13.24
CA ALA A 17 -51.16 4.82 -13.37
C ALA A 17 -50.43 4.59 -12.03
N MET A 18 -49.65 3.51 -11.93
CA MET A 18 -48.68 3.37 -10.84
C MET A 18 -47.53 4.34 -11.11
N ALA A 19 -47.54 5.47 -10.42
CA ALA A 19 -46.36 6.33 -10.31
C ALA A 19 -45.31 5.58 -9.48
N VAL A 20 -44.34 4.97 -10.16
CA VAL A 20 -43.14 4.45 -9.50
C VAL A 20 -42.29 5.67 -9.13
N ALA A 21 -42.37 6.09 -7.87
CA ALA A 21 -41.45 7.08 -7.34
C ALA A 21 -40.06 6.43 -7.28
N HIS A 22 -39.20 6.76 -8.25
CA HIS A 22 -37.78 6.48 -8.14
C HIS A 22 -37.22 7.34 -7.02
N PHE A 23 -37.10 6.76 -5.82
CA PHE A 23 -36.24 7.28 -4.78
C PHE A 23 -34.80 7.17 -5.29
N HIS A 24 -34.27 8.27 -5.85
CA HIS A 24 -32.82 8.46 -5.91
C HIS A 24 -32.36 8.75 -4.49
N SER A 25 -31.86 7.72 -3.80
CA SER A 25 -30.99 7.93 -2.65
C SER A 25 -29.70 8.55 -3.19
N SER A 26 -29.62 9.88 -3.20
CA SER A 26 -28.30 10.52 -3.24
C SER A 26 -27.67 10.22 -1.88
N GLU A 27 -26.85 9.19 -1.80
CA GLU A 27 -25.84 9.12 -0.77
C GLU A 27 -24.95 10.33 -1.00
N ALA A 28 -25.21 11.39 -0.23
CA ALA A 28 -24.23 12.44 -0.05
C ALA A 28 -23.07 11.77 0.67
N GLU A 29 -22.04 11.34 -0.07
CA GLU A 29 -20.71 11.16 0.50
C GLU A 29 -20.42 12.44 1.26
N ALA A 30 -20.47 12.38 2.59
CA ALA A 30 -19.93 13.43 3.40
C ALA A 30 -18.49 13.60 2.93
N ALA A 31 -18.16 14.78 2.38
CA ALA A 31 -16.81 15.11 2.03
C ALA A 31 -15.99 15.03 3.33
N VAL A 32 -15.38 13.87 3.56
CA VAL A 32 -14.34 13.72 4.57
C VAL A 32 -13.32 14.77 4.19
N SER A 33 -13.15 15.77 5.04
CA SER A 33 -12.07 16.76 4.90
C SER A 33 -10.80 15.96 4.67
N LYS A 34 -10.31 15.95 3.43
CA LYS A 34 -9.03 15.31 3.12
C LYS A 34 -8.00 16.00 4.00
N GLY A 35 -7.46 15.26 4.96
CA GLY A 35 -6.43 15.78 5.84
C GLY A 35 -5.31 16.38 5.00
N SER A 36 -4.85 17.56 5.39
CA SER A 36 -3.65 18.14 4.81
C SER A 36 -2.45 17.26 5.13
N PHE A 37 -1.36 17.40 4.35
CA PHE A 37 -0.09 16.75 4.66
C PHE A 37 0.31 16.96 6.13
N GLU A 38 0.20 18.20 6.59
CA GLU A 38 0.57 18.65 7.93
C GLU A 38 -0.25 18.01 9.06
N ASP A 39 -1.45 17.49 8.78
CA ASP A 39 -2.24 16.83 9.82
C ASP A 39 -1.61 15.49 10.23
N ASN A 40 -0.93 14.82 9.30
CA ASN A 40 -0.43 13.47 9.49
C ASN A 40 1.09 13.37 9.49
N PHE A 41 1.79 14.26 8.77
CA PHE A 41 3.19 14.07 8.41
C PHE A 41 4.11 15.22 8.82
N SER A 42 5.39 14.94 8.86
CA SER A 42 6.47 15.92 8.95
C SER A 42 7.57 15.56 7.97
N ILE A 43 8.14 16.57 7.32
CA ILE A 43 9.31 16.40 6.46
C ILE A 43 10.50 16.03 7.34
N MET A 44 11.28 15.04 6.93
CA MET A 44 12.42 14.53 7.68
C MET A 44 13.72 15.26 7.34
N TRP A 45 13.96 15.55 6.05
CA TRP A 45 15.11 16.31 5.56
C TRP A 45 14.82 16.94 4.18
N SER A 46 15.63 17.93 3.80
CA SER A 46 15.58 18.64 2.51
C SER A 46 14.20 19.16 2.13
N GLU A 47 13.70 20.10 2.93
CA GLU A 47 12.37 20.74 2.72
C GLU A 47 12.23 21.40 1.34
N ASP A 48 13.33 21.87 0.75
CA ASP A 48 13.38 22.45 -0.59
C ASP A 48 13.11 21.44 -1.72
N HIS A 49 13.22 20.14 -1.43
CA HIS A 49 12.93 19.04 -2.34
C HIS A 49 11.52 18.46 -2.16
N PHE A 50 10.73 19.02 -1.24
CA PHE A 50 9.33 18.70 -1.05
C PHE A 50 8.47 19.85 -1.56
N THR A 51 7.52 19.56 -2.45
CA THR A 51 6.54 20.56 -2.92
C THR A 51 5.13 19.99 -2.92
N THR A 52 4.13 20.85 -3.01
CA THR A 52 2.73 20.44 -3.08
C THR A 52 2.03 21.05 -4.29
N SER A 53 0.94 20.42 -4.74
CA SER A 53 0.02 21.02 -5.70
C SER A 53 -0.61 22.30 -5.12
N LYS A 54 -1.19 23.14 -5.98
CA LYS A 54 -1.82 24.42 -5.57
C LYS A 54 -2.89 24.27 -4.49
N ASP A 55 -3.56 23.13 -4.43
CA ASP A 55 -4.59 22.77 -3.44
C ASP A 55 -4.05 21.99 -2.23
N GLY A 56 -2.74 21.71 -2.20
CA GLY A 56 -2.07 20.97 -1.12
C GLY A 56 -2.38 19.46 -1.09
N GLN A 57 -3.12 18.93 -2.07
CA GLN A 57 -3.64 17.55 -2.05
C GLN A 57 -2.68 16.52 -2.66
N ILE A 58 -1.71 16.96 -3.46
CA ILE A 58 -0.66 16.13 -4.05
C ILE A 58 0.67 16.61 -3.50
N TRP A 59 1.51 15.67 -3.06
CA TRP A 59 2.82 15.92 -2.48
C TRP A 59 3.87 15.34 -3.42
N TYR A 60 4.95 16.08 -3.66
CA TYR A 60 6.01 15.71 -4.59
C TYR A 60 7.32 15.63 -3.83
N LEU A 61 8.00 14.49 -3.94
CA LEU A 61 9.35 14.29 -3.44
C LEU A 61 10.28 14.25 -4.63
N SER A 62 11.31 15.09 -4.60
CA SER A 62 12.31 15.19 -5.67
C SER A 62 13.68 14.70 -5.22
N LEU A 63 14.41 14.14 -6.16
CA LEU A 63 15.79 13.70 -6.01
C LEU A 63 16.64 14.34 -7.11
N ASP A 64 17.72 14.98 -6.71
CA ASP A 64 18.81 15.36 -7.59
C ASP A 64 20.16 14.88 -7.05
N LYS A 65 21.24 15.30 -7.69
CA LYS A 65 22.60 14.84 -7.35
C LYS A 65 23.07 15.30 -5.95
N ASP A 66 22.43 16.32 -5.39
CA ASP A 66 22.83 16.94 -4.14
C ASP A 66 22.06 16.27 -2.98
N THR A 67 20.75 16.02 -3.13
CA THR A 67 19.96 15.33 -2.11
C THR A 67 18.66 14.71 -2.66
N GLY A 68 18.15 13.71 -1.92
CA GLY A 68 16.73 13.34 -1.96
C GLY A 68 15.95 14.02 -0.84
N CYS A 69 14.74 13.55 -0.57
CA CYS A 69 13.94 13.97 0.58
C CYS A 69 13.03 12.83 1.06
N GLY A 70 12.41 13.05 2.22
CA GLY A 70 11.46 12.11 2.80
C GLY A 70 10.59 12.75 3.87
N PHE A 71 9.50 12.07 4.20
CA PHE A 71 8.58 12.44 5.27
C PHE A 71 8.21 11.23 6.11
N GLN A 72 7.70 11.49 7.31
CA GLN A 72 7.22 10.48 8.24
C GLN A 72 5.92 10.90 8.89
N THR A 73 5.13 9.95 9.40
CA THR A 73 3.96 10.28 10.22
C THR A 73 4.39 10.94 11.54
N LYS A 74 3.56 11.84 12.07
CA LYS A 74 3.74 12.41 13.42
C LYS A 74 3.49 11.37 14.51
N GLN A 75 2.60 10.42 14.22
CA GLN A 75 2.15 9.38 15.13
C GLN A 75 2.81 8.04 14.81
N ARG A 76 3.08 7.24 15.84
CA ARG A 76 3.43 5.81 15.71
C ARG A 76 2.17 4.97 15.85
N TYR A 77 2.17 3.81 15.21
CA TYR A 77 1.05 2.89 15.23
C TYR A 77 1.53 1.48 15.55
N ARG A 78 0.67 0.66 16.17
CA ARG A 78 0.92 -0.77 16.31
C ARG A 78 -0.31 -1.51 15.82
N PHE A 79 -0.18 -2.17 14.68
CA PHE A 79 -1.27 -2.78 13.92
C PHE A 79 -2.25 -1.78 13.30
N GLY A 80 -2.94 -2.25 12.25
CA GLY A 80 -3.90 -1.49 11.47
C GLY A 80 -3.75 -1.67 9.97
N TRP A 81 -4.46 -0.80 9.26
CA TRP A 81 -4.40 -0.63 7.82
C TRP A 81 -3.76 0.72 7.48
N PHE A 82 -2.72 0.68 6.66
CA PHE A 82 -1.96 1.85 6.23
C PHE A 82 -1.98 1.89 4.71
N SER A 83 -2.40 3.00 4.12
CA SER A 83 -2.60 3.08 2.68
C SER A 83 -2.30 4.46 2.15
N MET A 84 -1.62 4.52 1.00
CA MET A 84 -1.35 5.77 0.30
C MET A 84 -1.36 5.54 -1.21
N LYS A 85 -1.79 6.55 -1.97
CA LYS A 85 -1.67 6.51 -3.43
C LYS A 85 -0.34 7.10 -3.85
N LEU A 86 0.42 6.33 -4.63
CA LEU A 86 1.72 6.74 -5.17
C LEU A 86 1.66 6.72 -6.69
N LYS A 87 2.38 7.66 -7.30
CA LYS A 87 2.75 7.62 -8.71
C LYS A 87 4.26 7.83 -8.82
N LEU A 88 4.93 6.90 -9.50
CA LEU A 88 6.38 6.79 -9.51
C LEU A 88 7.04 7.69 -10.55
N VAL A 89 8.37 7.73 -10.53
CA VAL A 89 9.18 8.55 -11.44
C VAL A 89 9.01 8.04 -12.88
N ALA A 90 8.50 8.89 -13.77
CA ALA A 90 8.39 8.58 -15.18
C ALA A 90 9.75 8.68 -15.91
N GLY A 91 9.89 8.00 -17.04
CA GLY A 91 11.09 8.07 -17.88
C GLY A 91 12.21 7.14 -17.41
N ASP A 92 13.46 7.60 -17.47
CA ASP A 92 14.61 6.84 -16.93
C ASP A 92 14.76 7.18 -15.45
N SER A 93 14.57 6.16 -14.61
CA SER A 93 14.69 6.21 -13.16
C SER A 93 15.69 5.16 -12.65
N ALA A 94 16.56 4.63 -13.50
CA ALA A 94 17.55 3.65 -13.09
C ALA A 94 18.42 4.21 -11.95
N GLY A 95 18.65 3.39 -10.92
CA GLY A 95 19.38 3.73 -9.70
C GLY A 95 18.58 4.52 -8.66
N VAL A 96 17.35 4.94 -8.98
CA VAL A 96 16.46 5.67 -8.05
C VAL A 96 15.53 4.69 -7.32
N VAL A 97 15.43 4.84 -6.00
CA VAL A 97 14.45 4.13 -5.17
C VAL A 97 13.46 5.13 -4.60
N THR A 98 12.18 4.85 -4.83
CA THR A 98 11.09 5.42 -4.04
C THR A 98 10.73 4.41 -2.96
N ALA A 99 10.67 4.82 -1.69
CA ALA A 99 10.32 3.94 -0.59
C ALA A 99 9.01 4.38 0.08
N TYR A 100 8.20 3.41 0.51
CA TYR A 100 7.03 3.57 1.34
C TYR A 100 7.06 2.46 2.39
N TYR A 101 7.36 2.80 3.63
CA TYR A 101 7.72 1.80 4.62
C TYR A 101 7.24 2.17 6.01
N MET A 102 7.19 1.20 6.90
CA MET A 102 6.97 1.41 8.32
C MET A 102 8.24 1.04 9.07
N CYS A 103 8.63 1.82 10.08
CA CYS A 103 9.81 1.53 10.90
C CYS A 103 9.60 1.95 12.35
N SER A 104 10.10 1.15 13.30
CA SER A 104 9.97 1.41 14.74
C SER A 104 10.91 2.48 15.27
N GLU A 105 11.96 2.79 14.52
CA GLU A 105 12.98 3.78 14.88
C GLU A 105 12.98 4.93 13.86
N ASN A 106 13.34 6.12 14.33
CA ASN A 106 13.57 7.25 13.42
C ASN A 106 14.87 6.99 12.66
N GLY A 107 14.76 6.71 11.37
CA GLY A 107 15.87 6.23 10.56
C GLY A 107 16.11 4.72 10.74
N ALA A 108 16.90 4.13 9.84
CA ALA A 108 17.18 2.70 9.79
C ALA A 108 18.13 2.23 10.91
N GLY A 109 17.70 2.36 12.17
CA GLY A 109 18.48 1.96 13.34
C GLY A 109 18.71 0.44 13.45
N PRO A 110 19.65 0.03 14.33
CA PRO A 110 20.18 -1.33 14.35
C PRO A 110 19.22 -2.37 14.94
N GLU A 111 18.21 -1.96 15.72
CA GLU A 111 17.26 -2.86 16.37
C GLU A 111 15.83 -2.67 15.84
N ARG A 112 15.66 -2.00 14.70
CA ARG A 112 14.34 -1.66 14.18
C ARG A 112 13.52 -2.89 13.77
N ASP A 113 12.21 -2.77 13.96
CA ASP A 113 11.22 -3.51 13.19
C ASP A 113 10.85 -2.64 11.97
N GLU A 114 10.75 -3.24 10.78
CA GLU A 114 10.52 -2.49 9.53
C GLU A 114 9.72 -3.31 8.50
N LEU A 115 8.84 -2.66 7.75
CA LEU A 115 8.03 -3.24 6.67
C LEU A 115 8.16 -2.36 5.43
N ASP A 116 8.68 -2.91 4.34
CA ASP A 116 9.09 -2.11 3.19
C ASP A 116 8.23 -2.35 1.95
N PHE A 117 7.85 -1.27 1.28
CA PHE A 117 7.77 -1.21 -0.18
C PHE A 117 8.92 -0.34 -0.71
N GLU A 118 9.73 -0.91 -1.59
CA GLU A 118 10.79 -0.21 -2.32
C GLU A 118 10.54 -0.36 -3.81
N PHE A 119 10.32 0.75 -4.49
CA PHE A 119 10.10 0.82 -5.93
C PHE A 119 11.43 1.07 -6.63
N LEU A 120 11.94 0.05 -7.31
CA LEU A 120 13.23 0.07 -7.96
C LEU A 120 13.05 0.60 -9.39
N GLY A 121 13.56 1.81 -9.64
CA GLY A 121 13.49 2.43 -10.94
C GLY A 121 14.30 1.70 -12.01
N ASN A 122 14.05 2.04 -13.27
CA ASN A 122 14.65 1.36 -14.41
C ASN A 122 14.88 2.32 -15.59
N ARG A 123 15.55 1.83 -16.64
CA ARG A 123 15.73 2.60 -17.88
C ARG A 123 14.38 2.86 -18.54
N THR A 124 14.28 3.93 -19.32
CA THR A 124 13.04 4.26 -20.06
C THR A 124 12.56 3.07 -20.89
N GLY A 125 11.28 2.70 -20.73
CA GLY A 125 10.65 1.58 -21.43
C GLY A 125 10.90 0.21 -20.78
N GLU A 126 11.75 0.13 -19.77
CA GLU A 126 11.94 -1.07 -18.96
C GLU A 126 11.05 -1.03 -17.71
N PRO A 127 10.58 -2.18 -17.23
CA PRO A 127 9.59 -2.25 -16.16
C PRO A 127 10.20 -1.87 -14.80
N TYR A 128 9.37 -1.22 -13.97
CA TYR A 128 9.63 -1.07 -12.54
C TYR A 128 9.56 -2.42 -11.82
N LEU A 129 10.31 -2.53 -10.72
CA LEU A 129 10.16 -3.62 -9.75
C LEU A 129 9.68 -3.08 -8.42
N ILE A 130 8.83 -3.85 -7.75
CA ILE A 130 8.53 -3.66 -6.33
C ILE A 130 9.32 -4.68 -5.54
N GLN A 131 10.14 -4.21 -4.61
CA GLN A 131 10.72 -5.02 -3.54
C GLN A 131 9.91 -4.83 -2.26
N THR A 132 9.55 -5.91 -1.60
CA THR A 132 9.06 -5.88 -0.21
C THR A 132 10.08 -6.53 0.70
N ASN A 133 10.19 -6.04 1.94
CA ASN A 133 11.09 -6.60 2.95
C ASN A 133 10.44 -6.53 4.34
N VAL A 134 10.93 -7.36 5.26
CA VAL A 134 10.47 -7.41 6.65
C VAL A 134 11.66 -7.54 7.57
N TYR A 135 11.82 -6.59 8.48
CA TYR A 135 12.80 -6.61 9.56
C TYR A 135 12.14 -6.87 10.90
N LYS A 136 12.79 -7.72 11.70
CA LYS A 136 12.52 -7.90 13.12
C LYS A 136 13.82 -7.71 13.87
N ASN A 137 13.84 -6.76 14.80
CA ASN A 137 14.98 -6.44 15.65
C ASN A 137 16.30 -6.28 14.86
N GLY A 138 16.26 -5.50 13.78
CA GLY A 138 17.40 -5.23 12.89
C GLY A 138 17.71 -6.32 11.86
N THR A 139 17.10 -7.50 11.97
CA THR A 139 17.32 -8.61 11.05
C THR A 139 16.30 -8.56 9.93
N GLY A 140 16.73 -8.19 8.72
CA GLY A 140 15.92 -8.25 7.49
C GLY A 140 16.36 -9.38 6.56
N GLY A 141 16.54 -9.07 5.29
CA GLY A 141 16.94 -10.05 4.27
C GLY A 141 15.78 -10.90 3.74
N ARG A 142 14.57 -10.43 3.95
CA ARG A 142 13.34 -11.12 3.56
C ARG A 142 12.79 -10.50 2.28
N GLU A 143 13.67 -10.21 1.33
CA GLU A 143 13.25 -9.53 0.11
C GLU A 143 12.35 -10.44 -0.74
N MET A 144 11.26 -9.89 -1.25
CA MET A 144 10.53 -10.47 -2.39
C MET A 144 10.42 -9.40 -3.46
N ARG A 145 10.69 -9.73 -4.72
CA ARG A 145 10.59 -8.79 -5.85
C ARG A 145 9.50 -9.20 -6.82
N HIS A 146 8.73 -8.22 -7.25
CA HIS A 146 7.55 -8.39 -8.08
C HIS A 146 7.59 -7.44 -9.27
N MET A 147 7.17 -7.95 -10.42
CA MET A 147 6.69 -7.13 -11.53
C MET A 147 5.31 -6.56 -11.19
N LEU A 148 4.92 -5.48 -11.88
CA LEU A 148 3.57 -4.93 -11.83
C LEU A 148 2.77 -5.27 -13.09
N TRP A 149 1.45 -5.34 -12.97
CA TRP A 149 0.51 -5.57 -14.07
C TRP A 149 0.02 -4.28 -14.75
N PHE A 150 0.66 -3.16 -14.44
CA PHE A 150 0.40 -1.82 -14.97
C PHE A 150 1.70 -1.00 -14.96
N ASP A 151 1.69 0.15 -15.63
CA ASP A 151 2.77 1.13 -15.55
C ASP A 151 2.54 2.06 -14.34
N PRO A 152 3.35 1.97 -13.26
CA PRO A 152 3.15 2.75 -12.04
C PRO A 152 3.54 4.23 -12.18
N THR A 153 3.99 4.66 -13.37
CA THR A 153 4.38 6.05 -13.65
C THR A 153 3.25 6.85 -14.31
N GLU A 154 2.24 6.17 -14.87
CA GLU A 154 1.17 6.79 -15.65
C GLU A 154 0.01 7.30 -14.76
N ASP A 155 -0.39 6.53 -13.74
CA ASP A 155 -1.44 6.93 -12.80
C ASP A 155 -1.10 6.58 -11.34
N TYR A 156 -1.91 7.08 -10.42
CA TYR A 156 -1.84 6.79 -9.01
C TYR A 156 -2.42 5.41 -8.69
N HIS A 157 -1.61 4.57 -8.09
CA HIS A 157 -2.02 3.28 -7.56
C HIS A 157 -1.93 3.25 -6.04
N THR A 158 -2.78 2.45 -5.42
CA THR A 158 -2.84 2.32 -3.96
C THR A 158 -1.86 1.28 -3.49
N TYR A 159 -0.99 1.65 -2.56
CA TYR A 159 -0.10 0.72 -1.88
C TYR A 159 -0.48 0.67 -0.41
N SER A 160 -0.73 -0.52 0.11
CA SER A 160 -1.25 -0.68 1.45
C SER A 160 -0.58 -1.81 2.22
N ILE A 161 -0.50 -1.64 3.54
CA ILE A 161 -0.03 -2.65 4.48
C ILE A 161 -1.17 -2.90 5.47
N LEU A 162 -1.67 -4.15 5.51
CA LEU A 162 -2.41 -4.66 6.65
C LEU A 162 -1.40 -5.29 7.60
N TRP A 163 -1.37 -4.84 8.84
CA TRP A 163 -0.51 -5.40 9.87
C TRP A 163 -1.33 -5.71 11.11
N ASN A 164 -1.39 -6.97 11.51
CA ASN A 164 -1.99 -7.40 12.77
C ASN A 164 -1.11 -8.48 13.41
N ASN A 165 -1.55 -9.06 14.53
CA ASN A 165 -0.75 -10.05 15.25
C ASN A 165 -0.70 -11.43 14.56
N HIS A 166 -1.45 -11.65 13.48
CA HIS A 166 -1.51 -12.92 12.75
C HIS A 166 -0.75 -12.88 11.42
N GLN A 167 -0.73 -11.72 10.77
CA GLN A 167 -0.09 -11.57 9.47
C GLN A 167 0.23 -10.10 9.16
N ILE A 168 1.18 -9.94 8.24
CA ILE A 168 1.38 -8.73 7.46
C ILE A 168 1.00 -9.06 6.02
N VAL A 169 0.18 -8.21 5.41
CA VAL A 169 -0.19 -8.35 4.00
C VAL A 169 0.12 -7.06 3.28
N PHE A 170 0.95 -7.17 2.24
CA PHE A 170 1.28 -6.08 1.33
C PHE A 170 0.30 -6.12 0.17
N PHE A 171 -0.36 -5.00 -0.11
CA PHE A 171 -1.36 -4.86 -1.17
C PHE A 171 -0.95 -3.81 -2.20
N VAL A 172 -1.30 -4.09 -3.46
CA VAL A 172 -1.31 -3.12 -4.57
C VAL A 172 -2.74 -3.10 -5.12
N ASP A 173 -3.43 -1.96 -5.04
CA ASP A 173 -4.84 -1.80 -5.43
C ASP A 173 -5.78 -2.88 -4.84
N ARG A 174 -5.59 -3.19 -3.56
CA ARG A 174 -6.30 -4.27 -2.81
C ARG A 174 -6.02 -5.69 -3.29
N VAL A 175 -5.13 -5.88 -4.27
CA VAL A 175 -4.57 -7.20 -4.63
C VAL A 175 -3.41 -7.52 -3.70
N PRO A 176 -3.48 -8.61 -2.91
CA PRO A 176 -2.35 -9.03 -2.08
C PRO A 176 -1.17 -9.44 -2.97
N VAL A 177 0.00 -8.86 -2.72
CA VAL A 177 1.25 -9.22 -3.43
C VAL A 177 2.20 -10.03 -2.56
N ARG A 178 2.07 -9.94 -1.23
CA ARG A 178 2.81 -10.75 -0.26
C ARG A 178 2.01 -10.93 1.02
N VAL A 179 2.03 -12.15 1.56
CA VAL A 179 1.56 -12.47 2.91
C VAL A 179 2.76 -12.96 3.73
N PHE A 180 2.93 -12.40 4.92
CA PHE A 180 3.95 -12.79 5.88
C PHE A 180 3.26 -13.17 7.19
N LYS A 181 3.26 -14.46 7.55
CA LYS A 181 2.48 -14.99 8.68
C LYS A 181 3.24 -14.88 9.99
N ASN A 182 2.50 -14.72 11.09
CA ASN A 182 2.98 -15.00 12.43
C ASN A 182 2.63 -16.44 12.83
N ASN A 183 3.51 -17.13 13.55
CA ASN A 183 3.22 -18.48 14.05
C ASN A 183 2.38 -18.49 15.35
N GLY A 184 2.13 -17.31 15.93
CA GLY A 184 1.36 -17.17 17.18
C GLY A 184 2.16 -17.49 18.45
N GLU A 185 3.44 -17.84 18.32
CA GLU A 185 4.35 -18.11 19.41
C GLU A 185 5.45 -17.03 19.48
N ALA A 186 6.27 -17.07 20.52
CA ALA A 186 7.44 -16.19 20.61
C ALA A 186 8.44 -16.56 19.50
N ASN A 187 8.77 -15.59 18.65
CA ASN A 187 9.67 -15.79 17.52
C ASN A 187 10.52 -14.53 17.25
N ASN A 188 11.51 -14.67 16.38
CA ASN A 188 12.47 -13.61 16.03
C ASN A 188 12.30 -13.09 14.60
N PHE A 189 11.17 -13.36 13.94
CA PHE A 189 10.94 -12.96 12.54
C PHE A 189 9.74 -12.03 12.36
N PHE A 190 8.77 -12.04 13.26
CA PHE A 190 7.54 -11.26 13.11
C PHE A 190 7.55 -9.97 13.97
N PRO A 191 7.37 -8.78 13.37
CA PRO A 191 7.32 -7.53 14.11
C PRO A 191 5.94 -7.30 14.70
N ASN A 192 5.70 -7.77 15.93
CA ASN A 192 4.44 -7.57 16.64
C ASN A 192 4.55 -6.77 17.94
N GLU A 193 5.72 -6.22 18.28
CA GLU A 193 5.96 -5.62 19.61
C GLU A 193 6.15 -4.11 19.56
N LYS A 194 6.98 -3.62 18.63
CA LYS A 194 7.40 -2.21 18.57
C LYS A 194 6.40 -1.41 17.72
N PRO A 195 5.88 -0.27 18.21
CA PRO A 195 5.08 0.61 17.37
C PRO A 195 5.97 1.25 16.29
N MET A 196 5.41 1.48 15.10
CA MET A 196 6.13 2.00 13.94
C MET A 196 5.55 3.32 13.45
N TYR A 197 6.42 4.23 13.03
CA TYR A 197 6.04 5.32 12.15
C TYR A 197 5.88 4.78 10.74
N LEU A 198 5.15 5.53 9.92
CA LEU A 198 5.14 5.34 8.48
C LEU A 198 5.99 6.41 7.82
N PHE A 199 6.76 6.01 6.82
CA PHE A 199 7.74 6.82 6.12
C PHE A 199 7.54 6.74 4.61
N SER A 200 7.99 7.78 3.92
CA SER A 200 8.28 7.70 2.50
C SER A 200 9.46 8.56 2.12
N SER A 201 10.24 8.12 1.14
CA SER A 201 11.44 8.81 0.69
C SER A 201 11.75 8.52 -0.78
N ILE A 202 12.58 9.38 -1.36
CA ILE A 202 13.21 9.16 -2.67
C ILE A 202 14.72 9.34 -2.52
N TRP A 203 15.49 8.37 -3.02
CA TRP A 203 16.94 8.36 -2.83
C TRP A 203 17.67 7.56 -3.91
N ASN A 204 18.98 7.78 -4.00
CA ASN A 204 19.86 7.06 -4.92
C ASN A 204 20.39 5.77 -4.29
N ALA A 205 20.21 4.66 -5.00
CA ALA A 205 20.59 3.32 -4.60
C ALA A 205 21.38 2.61 -5.70
N ASP A 206 22.28 3.36 -6.34
CA ASP A 206 23.08 2.94 -7.50
C ASP A 206 23.77 1.59 -7.33
N GLU A 207 24.13 1.23 -6.10
CA GLU A 207 24.86 0.01 -5.79
C GLU A 207 24.03 -1.27 -5.93
N TRP A 208 22.70 -1.18 -6.00
CA TRP A 208 21.87 -2.39 -6.02
C TRP A 208 20.52 -2.27 -6.73
N ALA A 209 19.94 -1.07 -6.85
CA ALA A 209 18.53 -0.91 -7.24
C ALA A 209 18.20 -1.47 -8.63
N THR A 210 18.94 -1.07 -9.66
CA THR A 210 18.62 -1.43 -11.04
C THR A 210 19.58 -2.46 -11.59
N ARG A 211 19.03 -3.61 -12.02
CA ARG A 211 19.80 -4.77 -12.50
C ARG A 211 20.92 -5.19 -11.52
N GLY A 212 20.64 -5.16 -10.23
CA GLY A 212 21.61 -5.50 -9.18
C GLY A 212 22.77 -4.51 -9.08
N GLY A 213 22.53 -3.24 -9.44
CA GLY A 213 23.52 -2.17 -9.37
C GLY A 213 24.37 -1.96 -10.62
N LEU A 214 24.09 -2.69 -11.70
CA LEU A 214 24.80 -2.51 -12.99
C LEU A 214 24.41 -1.21 -13.69
N GLU A 215 23.17 -0.75 -13.52
CA GLU A 215 22.66 0.47 -14.13
C GLU A 215 22.64 1.59 -13.10
N LYS A 216 23.38 2.67 -13.39
CA LYS A 216 23.56 3.82 -12.50
C LYS A 216 22.64 4.98 -12.89
N THR A 217 22.38 5.85 -11.92
CA THR A 217 21.56 7.06 -12.09
C THR A 217 22.19 8.02 -13.07
N ASN A 218 21.40 8.43 -14.07
CA ASN A 218 21.80 9.48 -14.98
C ASN A 218 21.36 10.85 -14.45
N TRP A 219 22.20 11.48 -13.65
CA TRP A 219 21.93 12.78 -13.01
C TRP A 219 21.61 13.94 -13.97
N LYS A 220 21.86 13.80 -15.28
CA LYS A 220 21.41 14.79 -16.27
C LYS A 220 19.90 14.83 -16.45
N LEU A 221 19.20 13.81 -15.98
CA LEU A 221 17.74 13.67 -16.04
C LEU A 221 17.05 14.10 -14.73
N ALA A 222 17.83 14.52 -13.73
CA ALA A 222 17.29 15.11 -12.52
C ALA A 222 16.51 16.42 -12.82
N PRO A 223 15.50 16.77 -12.02
CA PRO A 223 15.05 16.05 -10.83
C PRO A 223 14.19 14.83 -11.15
N PHE A 224 14.41 13.74 -10.42
CA PHE A 224 13.51 12.58 -10.40
C PHE A 224 12.39 12.87 -9.39
N VAL A 225 11.13 12.69 -9.78
CA VAL A 225 9.99 13.10 -8.95
C VAL A 225 9.02 11.94 -8.75
N SER A 226 8.77 11.60 -7.49
CA SER A 226 7.67 10.71 -7.08
C SER A 226 6.56 11.55 -6.45
N SER A 227 5.31 11.11 -6.56
CA SER A 227 4.18 11.88 -6.05
C SER A 227 3.16 11.04 -5.27
N TYR A 228 2.52 11.67 -4.29
CA TYR A 228 1.74 11.03 -3.25
C TYR A 228 0.42 11.77 -3.04
N LYS A 229 -0.65 11.04 -2.71
CA LYS A 229 -1.93 11.61 -2.27
C LYS A 229 -2.77 10.59 -1.51
N ASP A 230 -3.91 11.04 -0.99
CA ASP A 230 -4.97 10.19 -0.43
C ASP A 230 -4.43 9.21 0.65
N PHE A 231 -3.65 9.72 1.61
CA PHE A 231 -3.23 8.91 2.77
C PHE A 231 -4.44 8.53 3.62
N SER A 232 -4.54 7.25 3.96
CA SER A 232 -5.56 6.69 4.85
C SER A 232 -4.89 5.75 5.83
N VAL A 233 -5.21 5.97 7.11
CA VAL A 233 -4.79 5.10 8.20
C VAL A 233 -6.00 4.77 9.06
N ASP A 234 -6.19 3.48 9.30
CA ASP A 234 -7.11 2.95 10.29
C ASP A 234 -6.33 1.95 11.14
N GLY A 235 -5.70 2.47 12.19
CA GLY A 235 -4.75 1.71 12.99
C GLY A 235 -4.66 2.22 14.41
N CYS A 236 -4.11 1.38 15.27
CA CYS A 236 -4.00 1.68 16.69
C CYS A 236 -2.85 2.67 16.93
N GLN A 237 -3.21 3.93 17.18
CA GLN A 237 -2.25 4.96 17.55
C GLN A 237 -1.58 4.62 18.88
N TRP A 238 -0.26 4.74 18.89
CA TRP A 238 0.54 4.46 20.06
C TRP A 238 0.52 5.60 21.08
N GLU A 239 0.10 5.27 22.30
CA GLU A 239 0.24 6.12 23.48
C GLU A 239 1.04 5.38 24.55
N ASP A 240 2.11 6.01 25.05
CA ASP A 240 2.96 5.40 26.07
C ASP A 240 2.20 5.27 27.41
N PRO A 241 2.41 4.18 28.18
CA PRO A 241 3.31 3.06 27.90
C PRO A 241 2.66 1.94 27.08
N PHE A 242 1.32 1.88 27.02
CA PHE A 242 0.58 0.84 26.33
C PHE A 242 -0.87 1.30 26.07
N PRO A 243 -1.27 1.58 24.82
CA PRO A 243 -2.61 2.08 24.53
C PRO A 243 -3.65 0.96 24.60
N ALA A 244 -4.91 1.33 24.88
CA ALA A 244 -6.00 0.36 25.04
C ALA A 244 -6.29 -0.46 23.76
N CYS A 245 -6.02 0.09 22.57
CA CYS A 245 -6.25 -0.61 21.31
C CYS A 245 -5.30 -1.79 21.08
N VAL A 246 -4.15 -1.84 21.76
CA VAL A 246 -3.25 -3.01 21.75
C VAL A 246 -3.65 -4.04 22.81
N SER A 247 -4.25 -3.62 23.94
CA SER A 247 -4.69 -4.56 24.99
C SER A 247 -6.04 -5.20 24.70
N THR A 248 -6.87 -4.55 23.88
CA THR A 248 -8.22 -5.01 23.52
C THR A 248 -8.28 -5.46 22.07
N THR A 249 -7.42 -6.41 21.71
CA THR A 249 -7.26 -7.02 20.38
C THR A 249 -8.48 -7.80 19.88
N THR A 250 -9.69 -7.51 20.34
CA THR A 250 -10.93 -8.11 19.84
C THR A 250 -11.96 -7.05 19.46
N LYS A 251 -11.62 -5.76 19.55
CA LYS A 251 -12.54 -4.66 19.26
C LYS A 251 -12.33 -4.06 17.86
N ASN A 252 -11.10 -4.09 17.35
CA ASN A 252 -10.81 -3.55 16.03
C ASN A 252 -11.10 -4.60 14.95
N TRP A 253 -11.41 -4.15 13.74
CA TRP A 253 -11.75 -5.06 12.64
C TRP A 253 -10.53 -5.87 12.17
N TRP A 254 -9.32 -5.29 12.22
CA TRP A 254 -8.09 -5.98 11.83
C TRP A 254 -7.69 -7.09 12.81
N ASP A 255 -8.32 -7.13 13.98
CA ASP A 255 -8.16 -8.19 14.96
C ASP A 255 -9.32 -9.22 14.92
N GLN A 256 -10.17 -9.20 13.90
CA GLN A 256 -11.20 -10.21 13.69
C GLN A 256 -10.72 -11.33 12.76
N TYR A 257 -11.33 -12.50 12.88
CA TYR A 257 -10.99 -13.70 12.11
C TYR A 257 -10.85 -13.46 10.60
N ASP A 258 -11.72 -12.62 10.03
CA ASP A 258 -11.72 -12.30 8.60
C ASP A 258 -10.47 -11.51 8.16
N ALA A 259 -9.80 -10.79 9.08
CA ALA A 259 -8.56 -10.06 8.80
C ALA A 259 -7.29 -10.90 9.08
N TRP A 260 -7.43 -12.10 9.64
CA TRP A 260 -6.30 -13.00 9.92
C TRP A 260 -5.95 -13.90 8.74
N HIS A 261 -6.81 -13.92 7.73
CA HIS A 261 -6.70 -14.74 6.54
C HIS A 261 -7.06 -13.92 5.30
N LEU A 262 -6.53 -14.31 4.14
CA LEU A 262 -7.04 -13.78 2.88
C LEU A 262 -8.47 -14.29 2.61
N SER A 263 -9.32 -13.46 2.04
CA SER A 263 -10.61 -13.90 1.49
C SER A 263 -10.42 -14.88 0.33
N ALA A 264 -11.47 -15.59 -0.08
CA ALA A 264 -11.40 -16.53 -1.21
C ALA A 264 -10.92 -15.85 -2.51
N ASP A 265 -11.45 -14.67 -2.82
CA ASP A 265 -11.05 -13.88 -3.99
C ASP A 265 -9.60 -13.41 -3.86
N GLN A 266 -9.21 -12.91 -2.68
CA GLN A 266 -7.82 -12.51 -2.41
C GLN A 266 -6.84 -13.68 -2.55
N LYS A 267 -7.21 -14.91 -2.17
CA LYS A 267 -6.37 -16.10 -2.40
C LYS A 267 -6.20 -16.38 -3.89
N MET A 268 -7.25 -16.22 -4.69
CA MET A 268 -7.18 -16.40 -6.14
C MET A 268 -6.26 -15.36 -6.79
N ASP A 269 -6.42 -14.09 -6.41
CA ASP A 269 -5.57 -13.00 -6.88
C ASP A 269 -4.11 -13.19 -6.44
N TYR A 270 -3.88 -13.53 -5.17
CA TYR A 270 -2.55 -13.80 -4.65
C TYR A 270 -1.88 -14.94 -5.41
N ALA A 271 -2.59 -16.04 -5.67
CA ALA A 271 -2.07 -17.16 -6.44
C ALA A 271 -1.70 -16.76 -7.88
N TRP A 272 -2.44 -15.82 -8.48
CA TRP A 272 -2.08 -15.28 -9.79
C TRP A 272 -0.80 -14.43 -9.71
N VAL A 273 -0.67 -13.56 -8.71
CA VAL A 273 0.56 -12.76 -8.51
C VAL A 273 1.77 -13.67 -8.30
N GLN A 274 1.67 -14.66 -7.40
CA GLN A 274 2.75 -15.59 -7.09
C GLN A 274 3.24 -16.36 -8.33
N ARG A 275 2.33 -16.73 -9.25
CA ARG A 275 2.69 -17.47 -10.47
C ARG A 275 3.25 -16.61 -11.59
N ASN A 276 2.83 -15.35 -11.69
CA ASN A 276 3.06 -14.56 -12.90
C ASN A 276 4.02 -13.38 -12.68
N LEU A 277 4.18 -12.90 -11.45
CA LEU A 277 4.82 -11.61 -11.19
C LEU A 277 6.00 -11.67 -10.21
N VAL A 278 6.09 -12.70 -9.37
CA VAL A 278 7.24 -12.88 -8.47
C VAL A 278 8.47 -13.26 -9.29
N ILE A 279 9.54 -12.49 -9.16
CA ILE A 279 10.82 -12.73 -9.86
C ILE A 279 11.96 -13.08 -8.90
N TYR A 280 11.80 -12.78 -7.61
CA TYR A 280 12.72 -13.19 -6.56
C TYR A 280 11.93 -13.37 -5.26
N ASP A 281 12.25 -14.44 -4.55
CA ASP A 281 11.70 -14.77 -3.25
C ASP A 281 12.82 -15.37 -2.40
N TYR A 282 13.14 -14.71 -1.29
CA TYR A 282 14.19 -15.15 -0.38
C TYR A 282 13.99 -16.57 0.17
N CYS A 283 12.75 -17.03 0.32
CA CYS A 283 12.46 -18.40 0.76
C CYS A 283 12.96 -19.46 -0.23
N ASN A 284 13.07 -19.10 -1.52
CA ASN A 284 13.56 -19.97 -2.58
C ASN A 284 15.06 -19.77 -2.90
N ASP A 285 15.74 -18.83 -2.22
CA ASP A 285 17.17 -18.58 -2.41
C ASP A 285 18.02 -19.46 -1.49
N SER A 286 18.23 -20.71 -1.90
CA SER A 286 19.06 -21.66 -1.16
C SER A 286 20.55 -21.29 -1.12
N GLN A 287 21.00 -20.36 -1.96
CA GLN A 287 22.39 -19.88 -1.94
C GLN A 287 22.59 -18.92 -0.77
N ARG A 288 21.63 -18.02 -0.56
CA ARG A 288 21.63 -17.07 0.57
C ARG A 288 21.18 -17.73 1.86
N TYR A 289 20.22 -18.64 1.79
CA TYR A 289 19.65 -19.36 2.92
C TYR A 289 19.82 -20.89 2.75
N PRO A 290 21.02 -21.43 3.05
CA PRO A 290 21.24 -22.88 3.03
C PRO A 290 20.31 -23.65 4.00
N THR A 291 19.90 -22.97 5.08
CA THR A 291 18.80 -23.40 5.95
C THR A 291 17.63 -22.46 5.72
N GLU A 292 16.48 -23.02 5.38
CA GLU A 292 15.24 -22.27 5.14
C GLU A 292 14.84 -21.47 6.39
N PRO A 293 14.53 -20.16 6.26
CA PRO A 293 13.99 -19.36 7.35
C PRO A 293 12.68 -19.96 7.89
N GLU A 294 12.49 -19.95 9.21
CA GLU A 294 11.37 -20.61 9.88
C GLU A 294 10.01 -20.20 9.30
N GLU A 295 9.84 -18.91 9.04
CA GLU A 295 8.58 -18.34 8.56
C GLU A 295 8.20 -18.79 7.15
N CYS A 296 9.16 -19.24 6.33
CA CYS A 296 8.90 -19.71 4.97
C CYS A 296 8.05 -20.99 4.95
N SER A 297 8.07 -21.75 6.04
CA SER A 297 7.23 -22.95 6.20
C SER A 297 5.78 -22.65 6.56
N LEU A 298 5.46 -21.40 6.94
CA LEU A 298 4.11 -20.99 7.29
C LEU A 298 3.28 -20.76 6.04
N SER A 299 2.17 -21.48 5.91
CA SER A 299 1.28 -21.35 4.75
C SER A 299 0.67 -19.95 4.70
N PRO A 300 0.87 -19.19 3.60
CA PRO A 300 0.19 -17.92 3.40
C PRO A 300 -1.29 -18.11 3.02
N TRP A 301 -1.73 -19.36 2.83
CA TRP A 301 -3.09 -19.74 2.44
C TRP A 301 -3.97 -20.10 3.63
N ASP A 302 -3.37 -20.27 4.80
CA ASP A 302 -4.05 -20.73 6.01
C ASP A 302 -4.54 -19.55 6.84
#